data_AF-A0A5Q2TFF6-F1
#
_entry.id   AF-A0A5Q2TFF6-F1
#
_cell.length_a   1.000
_cell.length_b   1.000
_cell.length_c   1.000
_cell.angle_alpha   90.00
_cell.angle_beta   90.00
_cell.angle_gamma   90.00
#
_symmetry.space_group_name_H-M   'P 1'
#
loop_
_entity.id
_entity.type
_entity.pdbx_description
1 polymer ?
#
loop_
_entity_poly.entity_id
_entity_poly.type
_entity_poly.pdbx_seq_one_letter_code
_entity_poly.pdbx_strand_id
1 'polypeptide(L)'
;MCNRNFVLFHGSKGTSWNSVVSSVSQHHNLKIDVYKLDAGKESALEIESSGAVLIRPDGYVALRVMKANHNSEHQLLQGLKQILHA
;
A
#
# COMPACT_ATOMS: atom_id res chain seq x y z
N MET A 1 -6.85 22.60 0.16
CA MET A 1 -6.47 21.32 0.79
C MET A 1 -6.83 20.22 -0.18
N CYS A 2 -5.85 19.54 -0.79
CA CYS A 2 -6.17 18.43 -1.69
C CYS A 2 -6.62 17.24 -0.84
N ASN A 3 -7.92 16.97 -0.84
CA ASN A 3 -8.51 15.76 -0.26
C ASN A 3 -8.05 14.54 -1.08
N ARG A 4 -6.83 14.06 -0.82
CA ARG A 4 -6.25 12.90 -1.50
C ARG A 4 -6.65 11.64 -0.75
N ASN A 5 -6.94 10.56 -1.49
CA ASN A 5 -7.16 9.25 -0.88
C ASN A 5 -5.83 8.68 -0.38
N PHE A 6 -5.90 7.58 0.37
CA PHE A 6 -4.73 6.72 0.53
C PHE A 6 -4.30 6.19 -0.84
N VAL A 7 -2.99 6.06 -1.05
CA VAL A 7 -2.44 5.55 -2.31
C VAL A 7 -1.49 4.40 -2.01
N LEU A 8 -1.69 3.24 -2.65
CA LEU A 8 -0.76 2.12 -2.58
C LEU A 8 -0.01 2.00 -3.92
N PHE A 9 1.31 2.16 -3.87
CA PHE A 9 2.20 1.77 -4.97
C PHE A 9 2.71 0.35 -4.71
N HIS A 10 2.68 -0.52 -5.71
CA HIS A 10 3.26 -1.86 -5.58
C HIS A 10 4.13 -2.24 -6.76
N GLY A 11 5.12 -3.09 -6.52
CA GLY A 11 6.03 -3.55 -7.56
C GLY A 11 5.34 -4.38 -8.65
N SER A 12 6.04 -4.54 -9.77
CA SER A 12 5.56 -5.22 -10.99
C SER A 12 5.07 -6.67 -10.79
N LYS A 13 5.56 -7.38 -9.76
CA LYS A 13 5.18 -8.75 -9.38
C LYS A 13 4.24 -8.83 -8.17
N GLY A 14 3.88 -7.71 -7.56
CA GLY A 14 3.03 -7.64 -6.37
C GLY A 14 1.52 -7.72 -6.68
N THR A 15 1.08 -8.68 -7.49
CA THR A 15 -0.33 -8.73 -7.94
C THR A 15 -1.33 -8.94 -6.80
N SER A 16 -0.92 -9.62 -5.72
CA SER A 16 -1.75 -9.88 -4.53
C SER A 16 -2.24 -8.60 -3.86
N TRP A 17 -1.50 -7.49 -3.93
CA TRP A 17 -1.84 -6.23 -3.27
C TRP A 17 -3.20 -5.67 -3.66
N ASN A 18 -3.67 -5.92 -4.89
CA ASN A 18 -5.00 -5.49 -5.33
C ASN A 18 -6.12 -6.17 -4.54
N SER A 19 -5.98 -7.49 -4.29
CA SER A 19 -6.93 -8.25 -3.50
C SER A 19 -6.93 -7.79 -2.04
N VAL A 20 -5.74 -7.56 -1.47
CA VAL A 20 -5.59 -7.03 -0.10
C VAL A 20 -6.30 -5.70 0.03
N VAL A 21 -5.98 -4.75 -0.85
CA VAL A 21 -6.58 -3.41 -0.80
C VAL A 21 -8.09 -3.47 -0.98
N SER A 22 -8.59 -4.32 -1.87
CA SER A 22 -10.04 -4.49 -2.06
C SER A 22 -10.72 -4.95 -0.77
N SER A 23 -10.15 -5.95 -0.09
CA SER A 23 -10.66 -6.44 1.19
C SER A 23 -10.65 -5.36 2.28
N VAL A 24 -9.53 -4.64 2.41
CA VAL A 24 -9.37 -3.59 3.42
C VAL A 24 -10.29 -2.40 3.17
N SER A 25 -10.38 -1.95 1.91
CA SER A 25 -11.23 -0.83 1.49
C SER A 25 -12.70 -1.10 1.82
N GLN A 26 -13.17 -2.33 1.56
CA GLN A 26 -14.52 -2.76 1.90
C GLN A 26 -14.74 -2.84 3.42
N HIS A 27 -13.81 -3.46 4.15
CA HIS A 27 -13.99 -3.66 5.59
C HIS A 27 -13.98 -2.35 6.39
N HIS A 28 -13.20 -1.36 5.96
CA HIS A 28 -13.05 -0.08 6.65
C HIS A 28 -13.79 1.08 5.99
N ASN A 29 -14.52 0.84 4.90
CA ASN A 29 -15.17 1.88 4.09
C ASN A 29 -14.20 3.03 3.70
N LEU A 30 -13.00 2.67 3.26
CA LEU A 30 -11.94 3.59 2.85
C LEU A 30 -11.69 3.51 1.36
N LYS A 31 -11.37 4.65 0.76
CA LYS A 31 -10.88 4.68 -0.61
C LYS A 31 -9.35 4.60 -0.61
N ILE A 32 -8.82 3.59 -1.28
CA ILE A 32 -7.38 3.40 -1.50
C ILE A 32 -7.15 3.26 -3.00
N ASP A 33 -6.44 4.20 -3.60
CA ASP A 33 -6.07 4.14 -5.02
C ASP A 33 -4.82 3.26 -5.17
N VAL A 34 -4.83 2.30 -6.10
CA VAL A 34 -3.75 1.33 -6.27
C VAL A 34 -3.03 1.54 -7.60
N TYR A 35 -1.71 1.61 -7.56
CA TYR A 35 -0.87 1.78 -8.74
C TYR A 35 0.24 0.74 -8.77
N LYS A 36 0.27 -0.04 -9.86
CA LYS A 36 1.39 -0.92 -10.16
C LYS A 36 2.53 -0.08 -10.75
N LEU A 37 3.72 -0.27 -10.23
CA LEU A 37 4.94 0.31 -10.77
C LEU A 37 5.43 -0.47 -11.98
N ASP A 38 5.96 0.25 -12.95
CA ASP A 38 6.74 -0.37 -14.03
C ASP A 38 8.03 -0.94 -13.46
N ALA A 39 8.52 -2.02 -14.08
CA ALA A 39 9.79 -2.63 -13.70
C ALA A 39 10.94 -1.60 -13.76
N GLY A 40 11.75 -1.56 -12.72
CA GLY A 40 12.86 -0.62 -12.55
C GLY A 40 12.49 0.66 -11.81
N LYS A 41 11.20 0.94 -11.58
CA LYS A 41 10.76 2.10 -10.76
C LYS A 41 10.63 1.76 -9.27
N GLU A 42 10.69 0.48 -8.91
CA GLU A 42 10.54 0.02 -7.52
C GLU A 42 11.65 0.57 -6.59
N SER A 43 12.87 0.73 -7.12
CA SER A 43 14.03 1.23 -6.38
C SER A 43 13.85 2.66 -5.86
N ALA A 44 13.09 3.50 -6.58
CA ALA A 44 12.80 4.87 -6.15
C ALA A 44 11.94 4.91 -4.87
N LEU A 45 11.22 3.83 -4.58
CA LEU A 45 10.41 3.67 -3.37
C LEU A 45 11.02 2.70 -2.35
N GLU A 46 12.26 2.24 -2.61
CA GLU A 46 13.02 1.32 -1.75
C GLU A 46 12.26 0.01 -1.49
N ILE A 47 11.61 -0.52 -2.53
CA ILE A 47 10.93 -1.82 -2.50
C ILE A 47 11.45 -2.74 -3.61
N GLU A 48 11.29 -4.05 -3.44
CA GLU A 48 11.51 -5.04 -4.49
C GLU A 48 10.29 -5.16 -5.41
N SER A 49 10.42 -5.92 -6.50
CA SER A 49 9.34 -6.17 -7.47
C SER A 49 8.03 -6.71 -6.88
N SER A 50 8.03 -7.31 -5.68
CA SER A 50 6.80 -7.75 -5.00
C SER A 50 6.38 -6.86 -3.83
N GLY A 51 7.18 -5.86 -3.45
CA GLY A 51 6.89 -4.99 -2.32
C GLY A 51 5.78 -3.97 -2.60
N ALA A 52 5.47 -3.16 -1.60
CA ALA A 52 4.49 -2.08 -1.70
C ALA A 52 4.78 -0.92 -0.72
N VAL A 53 4.29 0.27 -1.08
CA VAL A 53 4.33 1.48 -0.26
C VAL A 53 2.94 2.09 -0.18
N LEU A 54 2.46 2.30 1.03
CA LEU A 54 1.22 3.01 1.31
C LEU A 54 1.52 4.47 1.66
N ILE A 55 0.86 5.40 0.99
CA ILE A 55 0.96 6.84 1.18
C ILE A 55 -0.36 7.34 1.79
N ARG A 56 -0.24 8.17 2.82
CA ARG A 56 -1.36 8.85 3.49
C ARG A 56 -1.86 10.03 2.65
N PRO A 57 -3.09 10.52 2.91
CA PRO A 57 -3.63 11.74 2.30
C PRO A 57 -2.72 12.98 2.42
N ASP A 58 -1.92 13.07 3.48
CA ASP A 58 -0.97 14.16 3.74
C ASP A 58 0.35 14.05 2.95
N GLY A 59 0.51 12.98 2.17
CA GLY A 59 1.68 12.73 1.32
C GLY A 59 2.82 11.97 2.00
N TYR A 60 2.68 11.59 3.27
CA TYR A 60 3.71 10.84 3.98
C TYR A 60 3.55 9.32 3.79
N VAL A 61 4.69 8.61 3.81
CA VAL A 61 4.71 7.15 3.80
C VAL A 61 4.17 6.63 5.12
N ALA A 62 3.12 5.83 5.03
CA ALA A 62 2.46 5.19 6.15
C ALA A 62 3.03 3.80 6.44
N LEU A 63 3.32 3.07 5.37
CA LEU A 63 3.86 1.71 5.44
C LEU A 63 4.74 1.46 4.22
N ARG A 64 5.84 0.75 4.44
CA ARG A 64 6.68 0.20 3.39
C ARG A 64 6.91 -1.28 3.66
N VAL A 65 6.61 -2.10 2.67
CA VAL A 65 6.88 -3.54 2.66
C VAL A 65 7.88 -3.79 1.55
N MET A 66 9.12 -4.10 1.92
CA MET A 66 10.21 -4.29 0.95
C MET A 66 9.91 -5.43 -0.03
N LYS A 67 9.35 -6.54 0.45
CA LYS A 67 9.05 -7.72 -0.35
C LYS A 67 7.78 -8.39 0.17
N ALA A 68 6.86 -8.74 -0.71
CA ALA A 68 5.68 -9.51 -0.30
C ALA A 68 6.10 -10.89 0.22
N ASN A 69 5.55 -11.24 1.38
CA ASN A 69 5.58 -12.53 2.02
C ASN A 69 4.16 -12.92 2.44
N HIS A 70 3.96 -14.15 2.93
CA HIS A 70 2.64 -14.62 3.38
C HIS A 70 1.98 -13.72 4.46
N ASN A 71 2.76 -12.93 5.21
CA ASN A 71 2.27 -12.05 6.27
C ASN A 71 2.04 -10.60 5.82
N SER A 72 2.28 -10.29 4.54
CA SER A 72 2.23 -8.91 4.04
C SER A 72 0.81 -8.31 4.06
N GLU A 73 -0.21 -9.16 3.95
CA GLU A 73 -1.61 -8.79 4.20
C GLU A 73 -1.84 -8.29 5.63
N HIS A 74 -1.36 -9.05 6.60
CA HIS A 74 -1.44 -8.68 8.02
C HIS A 74 -0.69 -7.38 8.32
N GLN A 75 0.45 -7.14 7.66
CA GLN A 75 1.21 -5.91 7.83
C GLN A 75 0.47 -4.68 7.28
N LEU A 76 -0.20 -4.79 6.13
CA LEU A 76 -1.01 -3.68 5.59
C LEU A 76 -2.19 -3.36 6.52
N LEU A 77 -2.89 -4.39 7.00
CA LEU A 77 -3.98 -4.25 7.96
C LEU A 77 -3.51 -3.60 9.27
N GLN A 78 -2.37 -4.01 9.81
CA GLN A 78 -1.82 -3.42 11.03
C GLN A 78 -1.39 -1.97 10.82
N GLY A 79 -0.71 -1.67 9.71
CA GLY A 79 -0.33 -0.30 9.36
C GLY A 79 -1.56 0.61 9.24
N LEU A 80 -2.59 0.17 8.51
CA LEU A 80 -3.84 0.94 8.36
C LEU A 80 -4.57 1.13 9.69
N LYS A 81 -4.66 0.09 10.54
CA LYS A 81 -5.23 0.23 11.88
C LYS A 81 -4.48 1.27 12.73
N GLN A 82 -3.16 1.28 12.69
CA GLN A 82 -2.35 2.27 13.42
C GLN A 82 -2.62 3.69 12.93
N ILE A 83 -2.83 3.89 11.63
CA ILE A 83 -3.05 5.21 11.04
C ILE A 83 -4.47 5.73 11.30
N LEU A 84 -5.47 4.84 11.33
CA LEU A 84 -6.88 5.20 11.48
C LEU A 84 -7.32 5.38 12.94
N HIS A 85 -6.55 4.82 13.89
CA HIS A 85 -6.80 4.93 15.33
C HIS A 85 -5.82 5.88 16.05
N ALA A 86 -5.04 6.67 15.29
CA ALA A 86 -4.13 7.68 15.82
C ALA A 86 -4.79 9.07 15.91
#